data_AF-A0A165NWR7-F1
#
_entry.id   AF-A0A165NWR7-F1
#
_cell.length_a   1.000
_cell.length_b   1.000
_cell.length_c   1.000
_cell.angle_alpha   90.00
_cell.angle_beta   90.00
_cell.angle_gamma   90.00
#
_symmetry.space_group_name_H-M   'P 1'
#
loop_
_entity.id
_entity.type
_entity.pdbx_description
1 polymer ?
#
loop_
_entity_poly.entity_id
_entity_poly.type
_entity_poly.pdbx_seq_one_letter_code
_entity_poly.pdbx_strand_id
1 'polypeptide(L)' 'ELWFDDGSVVLRAEDTLFRVHRSVLASRSPIFKDMFSVPQSEGEETVEGCSVVQSQDRADEIETFLKINYVRG' A
#
# COMPACT_ATOMS: atom_id res chain seq x y z
N GLU A 1 11.58 8.27 3.98
CA GLU A 1 10.23 8.24 3.40
C GLU A 1 9.88 6.81 2.98
N LEU A 2 8.62 6.39 3.06
CA LEU A 2 8.19 5.03 2.68
C LEU A 2 7.77 5.02 1.20
N TRP A 3 8.79 5.21 0.35
CA TRP A 3 8.66 5.19 -1.09
C TRP A 3 9.74 4.30 -1.67
N PHE A 4 9.35 3.15 -2.21
CA PHE A 4 10.27 2.16 -2.75
C PHE A 4 10.17 2.15 -4.27
N ASP A 5 11.30 2.34 -4.97
CA ASP A 5 11.39 2.30 -6.44
C ASP A 5 10.98 0.94 -7.03
N ASP A 6 11.10 -0.13 -6.26
CA ASP A 6 10.65 -1.49 -6.61
C ASP A 6 9.28 -1.83 -5.99
N GLY A 7 8.61 -0.85 -5.39
CA GLY A 7 7.25 -0.98 -4.86
C GLY A 7 6.25 -1.30 -5.98
N SER A 8 5.26 -2.12 -5.64
CA SER A 8 4.27 -2.70 -6.57
C SER A 8 2.84 -2.21 -6.32
N VAL A 9 2.63 -1.37 -5.30
CA VAL A 9 1.35 -0.73 -4.99
C VAL A 9 1.61 0.61 -4.31
N VAL A 10 0.72 1.56 -4.54
CA VAL A 10 0.70 2.83 -3.82
C VAL A 10 -0.48 2.81 -2.85
N LEU A 11 -0.22 2.97 -1.57
CA LEU A 11 -1.27 3.22 -0.57
C LEU A 11 -1.49 4.72 -0.46
N ARG A 12 -2.75 5.14 -0.58
CA ARG A 12 -3.16 6.52 -0.33
C ARG A 12 -3.88 6.60 1.02
N ALA A 13 -3.37 7.42 1.92
CA ALA A 13 -4.02 7.75 3.19
C ALA A 13 -4.11 9.27 3.28
N GLU A 14 -5.33 9.80 3.31
CA GLU A 14 -5.59 11.24 3.23
C GLU A 14 -4.90 11.85 1.98
N ASP A 15 -4.00 12.82 2.17
CA ASP A 15 -3.18 13.45 1.13
C ASP A 15 -1.76 12.86 1.02
N THR A 16 -1.49 11.76 1.73
CA THR A 16 -0.18 11.10 1.73
C THR A 16 -0.20 9.82 0.88
N LEU A 17 0.86 9.64 0.10
CA LEU A 17 1.08 8.46 -0.73
C LEU A 17 2.30 7.68 -0.24
N PHE A 18 2.16 6.35 -0.20
CA PHE A 18 3.22 5.43 0.19
C PHE A 18 3.39 4.36 -0.89
N ARG A 19 4.57 4.30 -1.51
CA ARG A 19 4.85 3.28 -2.54
C ARG A 19 5.58 2.11 -1.88
N VAL A 20 4.92 0.95 -1.83
CA VAL A 20 5.33 -0.21 -1.03
C VAL A 20 5.07 -1.54 -1.77
N HIS A 21 5.44 -2.67 -1.17
CA HIS A 21 5.28 -4.00 -1.77
C HIS A 21 3.97 -4.68 -1.36
N ARG A 22 3.18 -5.13 -2.35
CA ARG A 22 1.95 -5.90 -2.13
C ARG A 22 2.19 -7.14 -1.27
N SER A 23 3.30 -7.83 -1.50
CA SER A 23 3.67 -9.06 -0.79
C SER A 23 3.83 -8.84 0.72
N VAL A 24 4.46 -7.73 1.13
CA VAL A 24 4.64 -7.40 2.55
C VAL A 24 3.28 -7.10 3.20
N LEU A 25 2.45 -6.29 2.54
CA LEU A 25 1.11 -5.97 3.03
C LEU A 25 0.23 -7.23 3.15
N ALA A 26 0.19 -8.07 2.10
CA ALA A 26 -0.57 -9.31 2.08
C ALA A 26 -0.08 -10.35 3.11
N SER A 27 1.21 -10.35 3.42
CA SER A 27 1.78 -11.24 4.45
C SER A 27 1.41 -10.80 5.87
N ARG A 28 1.05 -9.53 6.07
CA ARG A 28 0.87 -8.93 7.40
C ARG A 28 -0.59 -8.60 7.69
N SER A 29 -1.44 -8.54 6.67
CA SER A 29 -2.88 -8.31 6.79
C SER A 29 -3.65 -9.20 5.81
N PRO A 30 -4.56 -10.05 6.30
CA PRO A 30 -5.44 -10.83 5.43
C PRO A 30 -6.35 -9.92 4.58
N ILE A 31 -6.69 -8.73 5.08
CA ILE A 31 -7.51 -7.75 4.34
C ILE A 31 -6.79 -7.31 3.07
N PHE A 32 -5.50 -6.96 3.16
CA PHE A 32 -4.71 -6.60 1.98
C PHE A 32 -4.55 -7.78 1.03
N LYS A 33 -4.37 -9.00 1.57
CA LYS A 33 -4.27 -10.21 0.76
C LYS A 33 -5.54 -10.44 -0.06
N ASP A 34 -6.70 -10.35 0.57
CA ASP A 34 -7.98 -10.54 -0.10
C ASP A 34 -8.24 -9.41 -1.10
N MET A 35 -7.97 -8.16 -0.73
CA MET A 35 -8.10 -7.00 -1.62
C MET A 35 -7.25 -7.14 -2.89
N PHE A 36 -6.01 -7.62 -2.80
CA PHE A 36 -5.16 -7.84 -3.97
C PHE A 36 -5.52 -9.10 -4.77
N SER A 37 -6.34 -10.00 -4.22
CA SER A 37 -6.80 -11.20 -4.93
C SER A 37 -7.97 -10.93 -5.87
N VAL A 38 -8.67 -9.81 -5.66
CA VAL A 38 -9.77 -9.39 -6.52
C VAL A 38 -9.18 -8.69 -7.76
N PRO A 39 -9.60 -9.05 -8.98
CA PRO A 39 -9.20 -8.32 -10.17
C PRO A 39 -9.67 -6.86 -10.07
N GLN A 40 -8.69 -5.97 -10.06
CA GLN A 40 -8.87 -4.52 -10.09
C GLN A 40 -9.61 -4.14 -11.39
N SER A 41 -10.62 -3.27 -11.28
CA SER A 41 -11.48 -2.92 -12.43
C SER A 41 -10.76 -1.95 -13.37
N GLU A 42 -11.08 -2.01 -14.67
CA GLU A 42 -10.56 -1.04 -15.65
C GLU A 42 -10.97 0.38 -15.25
N GLY A 43 -9.98 1.22 -14.92
CA GLY A 43 -10.20 2.61 -14.49
C GLY A 43 -9.63 2.97 -13.12
N GLU A 44 -8.99 2.05 -12.39
CA GLU A 44 -8.34 2.37 -11.13
C GLU A 44 -7.15 3.33 -11.30
N GLU A 45 -7.03 4.27 -10.36
CA GLU A 45 -5.97 5.27 -10.33
C GLU A 45 -4.61 4.56 -10.27
N THR A 46 -3.67 5.03 -11.09
CA THR A 46 -2.30 4.54 -11.09
C THR A 46 -1.33 5.68 -10.90
N VAL A 47 -0.29 5.43 -10.10
CA VAL A 47 0.82 6.35 -9.86
C VAL A 47 2.10 5.60 -10.19
N GLU A 48 2.91 6.14 -11.10
CA GLU A 48 4.15 5.50 -11.59
C GLU A 48 3.94 4.05 -12.08
N GLY A 49 2.79 3.77 -12.70
CA GLY A 49 2.45 2.42 -13.16
C GLY A 49 2.05 1.43 -12.06
N CYS A 50 1.95 1.88 -10.81
CA CYS A 50 1.43 1.10 -9.68
C CYS A 50 -0.03 1.47 -9.40
N SER A 51 -0.89 0.47 -9.15
CA SER A 51 -2.26 0.71 -8.69
C SER A 51 -2.25 1.46 -7.35
N VAL A 52 -3.14 2.45 -7.23
CA VAL A 52 -3.38 3.20 -6.00
C VAL A 52 -4.53 2.56 -5.24
N VAL A 53 -4.29 2.25 -3.97
CA VAL A 53 -5.30 1.72 -3.05
C VAL A 53 -5.59 2.78 -1.99
N GLN A 54 -6.85 3.22 -1.94
CA GLN A 54 -7.33 4.16 -0.93
C GLN A 54 -7.49 3.44 0.41
N SER A 55 -6.73 3.85 1.42
CA SER A 55 -6.93 3.44 2.80
C SER A 55 -8.00 4.32 3.47
N GLN A 56 -8.74 3.74 4.42
CA GLN A 56 -9.65 4.48 5.30
C GLN A 56 -8.96 4.95 6.60
N ASP A 57 -7.78 4.39 6.91
CA ASP A 57 -7.00 4.77 8.08
C ASP A 57 -6.25 6.09 7.86
N ARG A 58 -5.83 6.73 8.96
CA ARG A 58 -5.09 8.00 8.92
C ARG A 58 -3.66 7.81 8.41
N ALA A 59 -3.06 8.86 7.85
CA ALA A 59 -1.71 8.78 7.31
C ALA A 59 -0.66 8.37 8.37
N ASP A 60 -0.79 8.83 9.61
CA ASP A 60 0.10 8.49 10.73
C ASP A 60 -0.01 7.02 11.17
N GLU A 61 -1.21 6.44 11.09
CA GLU A 61 -1.46 5.03 11.40
C GLU A 61 -0.84 4.12 10.34
N ILE A 62 -1.05 4.44 9.06
CA ILE A 62 -0.44 3.71 7.94
C ILE A 62 1.08 3.85 7.97
N GLU A 63 1.62 5.05 8.20
CA GLU A 63 3.06 5.25 8.30
C GLU A 63 3.66 4.41 9.44
N THR A 64 3.00 4.37 10.60
CA THR A 64 3.43 3.57 11.75
C THR A 64 3.42 2.08 11.42
N PHE A 65 2.32 1.59 10.83
CA PHE A 65 2.21 0.20 10.39
C PHE A 65 3.33 -0.17 9.41
N LEU A 66 3.57 0.66 8.42
CA LEU A 66 4.62 0.43 7.42
C LEU A 66 6.02 0.46 8.05
N LYS A 67 6.32 1.42 8.93
CA LYS A 67 7.61 1.45 9.64
C LYS A 67 7.87 0.18 10.43
N ILE A 68 6.87 -0.37 11.11
CA ILE A 68 7.00 -1.63 11.86
C ILE A 68 7.33 -2.80 10.92
N ASN A 69 6.75 -2.83 9.72
CA ASN A 69 6.90 -3.94 8.78
C ASN A 69 8.14 -3.84 7.87
N TYR A 70 8.67 -2.65 7.64
CA TYR A 70 9.81 -2.41 6.73
C TYR A 70 11.13 -2.07 7.44
N VAL A 71 11.09 -1.40 8.59
CA VAL A 71 12.30 -0.90 9.28
C VAL A 71 12.78 -1.85 10.37
N ARG A 72 11.96 -2.85 10.74
CA ARG A 72 12.20 -3.76 11.87
C ARG A 72 12.44 -5.22 11.45
N GLY A 73 12.83 -5.45 10.19
CA GLY A 73 13.24 -6.76 9.65
C GLY A 73 14.74 -6.85 9.48
#